data_AF-A0A8T4J6V7-F1
#
_entry.id   AF-A0A8T4J6V7-F1
#
_cell.length_a   1.000
_cell.length_b   1.000
_cell.length_c   1.000
_cell.angle_alpha   90.00
_cell.angle_beta   90.00
_cell.angle_gamma   90.00
#
_symmetry.space_group_name_H-M   'P 1'
#
loop_
_entity.id
_entity.type
_entity.pdbx_description
1 polymer ?
#
loop_
_entity_poly.entity_id
_entity_poly.type
_entity_poly.pdbx_seq_one_letter_code
_entity_poly.pdbx_strand_id
1 'polypeptide(L)'
;MNYYNAIAKGYNELYGEEQLEKFEIIKNELVGRVLDIGCGTGIITKKIENAVGIDNSWKMLKQFDGERILGDAHNLPFKNKTFDTALSLTVLQDLKNPSKALKEMKRIARKVVFSIQKRNWTEQKIKKMLKKSDLKGSLFEGKKDWFFIQK
;
A
#
# COMPACT_ATOMS: atom_id res chain seq x y z
N MET A 1 16.39 9.73 -9.30
CA MET A 1 16.39 9.62 -7.82
C MET A 1 14.95 9.83 -7.36
N ASN A 2 14.30 8.81 -6.79
CA ASN A 2 12.86 8.88 -6.46
C ASN A 2 12.60 10.00 -5.43
N TYR A 3 11.50 10.73 -5.59
CA TYR A 3 11.05 11.81 -4.68
C TYR A 3 11.15 11.42 -3.20
N TYR A 4 10.68 10.21 -2.85
CA TYR A 4 10.74 9.67 -1.48
C TYR A 4 12.17 9.48 -0.94
N ASN A 5 13.16 9.21 -1.79
CA ASN A 5 14.57 9.16 -1.37
C ASN A 5 15.12 10.54 -0.96
N ALA A 6 14.54 11.63 -1.48
CA ALA A 6 14.97 12.98 -1.15
C ALA A 6 14.37 13.44 0.18
N ILE A 7 13.10 13.10 0.44
CA ILE A 7 12.36 13.57 1.62
C ILE A 7 12.40 12.61 2.82
N ALA A 8 13.09 11.47 2.71
CA ALA A 8 13.03 10.40 3.71
C ALA A 8 13.18 10.93 5.16
N LYS A 9 14.20 11.75 5.45
CA LYS A 9 14.50 12.25 6.81
C LYS A 9 13.36 13.07 7.45
N GLY A 10 12.50 13.70 6.64
CA GLY A 10 11.38 14.53 7.09
C GLY A 10 10.00 13.94 6.75
N TYR A 11 9.94 12.68 6.30
CA TYR A 11 8.71 12.10 5.78
C TYR A 11 7.62 11.99 6.85
N ASN A 12 8.01 11.58 8.08
CA ASN A 12 7.05 11.38 9.16
C ASN A 12 6.45 12.71 9.64
N GLU A 13 7.25 13.78 9.68
CA GLU A 13 6.79 15.12 10.03
C GLU A 13 5.83 15.69 8.98
N LEU A 14 6.09 15.40 7.70
CA LEU A 14 5.27 15.90 6.59
C LEU A 14 3.97 15.12 6.38
N TYR A 15 4.00 13.79 6.56
CA TYR A 15 2.92 12.90 6.13
C TYR A 15 2.37 11.99 7.22
N GLY A 16 2.97 11.97 8.42
CA GLY A 16 2.66 10.99 9.45
C GLY A 16 1.20 11.02 9.89
N GLU A 17 0.69 12.18 10.27
CA GLU A 17 -0.71 12.36 10.70
C GLU A 17 -1.69 11.93 9.61
N GLU A 18 -1.47 12.34 8.37
CA GLU A 18 -2.32 11.96 7.23
C GLU A 18 -2.32 10.44 6.98
N GLN A 19 -1.17 9.76 7.14
CA GLN A 19 -1.12 8.30 7.00
C GLN A 19 -1.88 7.61 8.14
N LEU A 20 -1.78 8.13 9.37
CA LEU A 20 -2.50 7.60 10.52
C LEU A 20 -4.02 7.75 10.36
N GLU A 21 -4.51 8.90 9.88
CA GLU A 21 -5.94 9.08 9.55
C GLU A 21 -6.43 8.04 8.55
N LYS A 22 -5.62 7.73 7.52
CA LYS A 22 -5.96 6.70 6.52
C LYS A 22 -6.00 5.31 7.13
N PHE A 23 -5.05 4.99 8.01
CA PHE A 23 -5.02 3.73 8.71
C PHE A 23 -6.26 3.53 9.57
N GLU A 24 -6.71 4.55 10.31
CA GLU A 24 -7.91 4.47 11.13
C GLU A 24 -9.18 4.09 10.32
N ILE A 25 -9.25 4.52 9.05
CA ILE A 25 -10.36 4.18 8.14
C ILE A 25 -10.36 2.69 7.77
N ILE A 26 -9.18 2.07 7.60
CA ILE A 26 -9.06 0.72 7.05
C ILE A 26 -8.62 -0.35 8.05
N LYS A 27 -8.25 0.01 9.28
CA LYS A 27 -7.61 -0.92 10.24
C LYS A 27 -8.44 -2.18 10.51
N ASN A 28 -9.77 -2.06 10.55
CA ASN A 28 -10.68 -3.18 10.78
C ASN A 28 -10.77 -4.16 9.60
N GLU A 29 -10.26 -3.77 8.44
CA GLU A 29 -10.23 -4.60 7.24
C GLU A 29 -8.95 -5.44 7.15
N LEU A 30 -7.95 -5.13 7.97
CA LEU A 30 -6.67 -5.80 8.01
C LEU A 30 -6.75 -7.01 8.94
N VAL A 31 -6.63 -8.20 8.35
CA VAL A 31 -6.74 -9.46 9.08
C VAL A 31 -5.52 -10.33 8.83
N GLY A 32 -5.19 -11.15 9.83
CA GLY A 32 -4.14 -12.17 9.75
C GLY A 32 -2.76 -11.57 9.46
N ARG A 33 -1.99 -12.27 8.62
CA ARG A 33 -0.66 -11.82 8.20
C ARG A 33 -0.78 -10.75 7.11
N VAL A 34 -0.21 -9.57 7.36
CA VAL A 34 -0.30 -8.41 6.46
C VAL A 34 1.04 -8.16 5.75
N LEU A 35 0.98 -7.87 4.45
CA LEU A 35 2.09 -7.26 3.72
C LEU A 35 1.73 -5.80 3.42
N ASP A 36 2.52 -4.86 3.90
CA ASP A 36 2.39 -3.44 3.61
C ASP A 36 3.30 -3.06 2.43
N ILE A 37 2.72 -2.87 1.25
CA ILE A 37 3.42 -2.59 -0.01
C ILE A 37 3.58 -1.09 -0.23
N GLY A 38 4.84 -0.65 -0.28
CA GLY A 38 5.24 0.74 -0.23
C GLY A 38 5.17 1.29 1.20
N CYS A 39 5.63 0.49 2.16
CA CYS A 39 5.54 0.79 3.60
C CYS A 39 6.33 2.04 4.06
N GLY A 40 7.25 2.54 3.23
CA GLY A 40 8.05 3.71 3.55
C GLY A 40 8.86 3.56 4.83
N THR A 41 8.63 4.46 5.79
CA THR A 41 9.26 4.46 7.12
C THR A 41 8.62 3.45 8.09
N GLY A 42 7.60 2.71 7.64
CA GLY A 42 6.87 1.72 8.41
C GLY A 42 5.91 2.31 9.44
N ILE A 43 5.54 3.60 9.33
CA ILE A 43 4.65 4.28 10.29
C ILE A 43 3.33 3.53 10.50
N ILE A 44 2.79 2.94 9.43
CA ILE A 44 1.57 2.12 9.46
C ILE A 44 1.88 0.68 9.83
N THR A 45 2.91 0.10 9.20
CA THR A 45 3.30 -1.31 9.43
C THR A 45 3.51 -1.62 10.91
N LYS A 46 4.14 -0.71 11.67
CA LYS A 46 4.39 -0.85 13.12
C LYS A 46 3.13 -0.91 13.99
N LYS A 47 1.98 -0.48 13.46
CA LYS A 47 0.70 -0.48 14.19
C LYS A 47 -0.09 -1.76 13.98
N ILE A 48 0.44 -2.70 13.20
CA ILE A 48 -0.22 -3.95 12.83
C ILE A 48 0.58 -5.10 13.44
N GLU A 49 -0.06 -5.92 14.27
CA GLU A 49 0.58 -6.95 15.11
C GLU A 49 1.34 -8.02 14.31
N ASN A 50 0.92 -8.34 13.08
CA ASN A 50 1.54 -9.36 12.23
C ASN A 50 1.76 -8.84 10.80
N ALA A 51 2.59 -7.80 10.69
CA ALA A 51 2.87 -7.14 9.41
C ALA A 51 4.34 -7.14 9.03
N VAL A 52 4.58 -7.31 7.73
CA VAL A 52 5.88 -7.09 7.07
C VAL A 52 5.73 -5.93 6.10
N GLY A 53 6.70 -5.01 6.10
CA GLY A 53 6.74 -3.93 5.12
C GLY A 53 7.64 -4.28 3.93
N ILE A 54 7.26 -3.86 2.73
CA ILE A 54 8.12 -3.89 1.54
C ILE A 54 8.14 -2.51 0.87
N ASP A 55 9.32 -2.02 0.50
CA ASP A 55 9.47 -0.75 -0.22
C ASP A 55 10.67 -0.82 -1.16
N ASN A 56 10.68 -0.04 -2.24
CA ASN A 56 11.82 0.04 -3.16
C ASN A 56 12.87 1.08 -2.74
N SER A 57 12.56 1.87 -1.71
CA SER A 57 13.42 2.90 -1.16
C SER A 57 14.19 2.37 0.05
N TRP A 58 15.47 2.06 -0.17
CA TRP A 58 16.38 1.76 0.93
C TRP A 58 16.48 2.90 1.97
N LYS A 59 16.35 4.17 1.55
CA LYS A 59 16.41 5.31 2.46
C LYS A 59 15.20 5.41 3.39
N MET A 60 14.02 5.02 2.89
CA MET A 60 12.81 4.94 3.71
C MET A 60 12.90 3.75 4.67
N LEU A 61 13.26 2.57 4.16
CA LEU A 61 13.42 1.35 4.97
C LEU A 61 14.50 1.48 6.06
N LYS A 62 15.51 2.32 5.88
CA LYS A 62 16.50 2.62 6.93
C LYS A 62 15.90 3.22 8.20
N GLN A 63 14.75 3.90 8.08
CA GLN A 63 14.04 4.48 9.23
C GLN A 63 12.98 3.54 9.81
N PHE A 64 12.65 2.47 9.08
CA PHE A 64 11.72 1.48 9.55
C PHE A 64 12.43 0.49 10.48
N ASP A 65 12.21 0.66 11.78
CA ASP A 65 12.55 -0.34 12.79
C ASP A 65 11.42 -1.37 12.95
N GLY A 66 11.50 -2.46 12.17
CA GLY A 66 10.54 -3.57 12.11
C GLY A 66 10.85 -4.55 10.98
N GLU A 67 10.00 -5.57 10.80
CA GLU A 67 10.14 -6.56 9.73
C GLU A 67 9.95 -5.92 8.36
N ARG A 68 11.03 -5.91 7.56
CA ARG A 68 11.06 -5.16 6.31
C ARG A 68 11.90 -5.81 5.22
N ILE A 69 11.48 -5.58 3.98
CA ILE A 69 12.13 -6.13 2.79
C ILE A 69 12.33 -5.00 1.77
N LEU A 70 13.50 -4.94 1.15
CA LEU A 70 13.73 -4.10 -0.03
C LEU A 70 13.20 -4.84 -1.27
N GLY A 71 12.24 -4.26 -1.98
CA GLY A 71 11.68 -4.90 -3.17
C GLY A 71 10.70 -4.06 -3.97
N ASP A 72 10.32 -4.59 -5.15
CA ASP A 72 9.44 -3.92 -6.10
C ASP A 72 8.01 -4.49 -6.01
N ALA A 73 7.02 -3.61 -5.87
CA ALA A 73 5.60 -3.95 -5.88
C ALA A 73 5.16 -4.71 -7.15
N HIS A 74 5.89 -4.58 -8.26
CA HIS A 74 5.60 -5.28 -9.51
C HIS A 74 6.13 -6.72 -9.55
N ASN A 75 6.99 -7.14 -8.61
CA ASN A 75 7.54 -8.50 -8.53
C ASN A 75 7.78 -8.86 -7.06
N LEU A 76 6.71 -9.29 -6.37
CA LEU A 76 6.76 -9.55 -4.94
C LEU A 76 7.39 -10.93 -4.67
N PRO A 77 8.46 -11.02 -3.83
CA PRO A 77 9.25 -12.25 -3.64
C PRO A 77 8.57 -13.26 -2.70
N PHE A 78 7.26 -13.45 -2.83
CA PHE A 78 6.47 -14.33 -1.99
C PHE A 78 5.70 -15.35 -2.82
N LYS A 79 5.44 -16.52 -2.22
CA LYS A 79 4.57 -17.54 -2.81
C LYS A 79 3.12 -17.06 -2.82
N ASN A 80 2.29 -17.73 -3.61
CA ASN A 80 0.87 -17.42 -3.71
C ASN A 80 0.18 -17.58 -2.34
N LYS A 81 -0.74 -16.67 -2.01
CA LYS A 81 -1.55 -16.71 -0.76
C LYS A 81 -0.72 -16.88 0.53
N THR A 82 0.46 -16.26 0.58
CA THR A 82 1.33 -16.22 1.78
C THR A 82 0.76 -15.31 2.86
N PHE A 83 0.07 -14.25 2.44
CA PHE A 83 -0.53 -13.24 3.32
C PHE A 83 -2.05 -13.36 3.33
N ASP A 84 -2.65 -12.94 4.42
CA ASP A 84 -4.09 -12.78 4.52
C ASP A 84 -4.51 -11.45 3.87
N THR A 85 -3.75 -10.38 4.16
CA THR A 85 -4.01 -9.04 3.61
C THR A 85 -2.80 -8.45 2.91
N ALA A 86 -2.98 -7.94 1.70
CA ALA A 86 -2.05 -7.03 1.03
C ALA A 86 -2.58 -5.59 1.19
N LEU A 87 -1.83 -4.75 1.89
CA LEU A 87 -2.11 -3.34 2.12
C LEU A 87 -1.23 -2.48 1.20
N SER A 88 -1.76 -1.38 0.66
CA SER A 88 -0.94 -0.35 0.03
C SER A 88 -1.59 1.03 0.13
N LEU A 89 -1.03 1.92 0.95
CA LEU A 89 -1.58 3.26 1.15
C LEU A 89 -0.80 4.29 0.34
N THR A 90 -1.48 4.98 -0.56
CA THR A 90 -0.91 6.07 -1.38
C THR A 90 0.31 5.73 -2.24
N VAL A 91 0.45 4.49 -2.72
CA VAL A 91 1.62 4.09 -3.53
C VAL A 91 1.26 3.84 -5.00
N LEU A 92 0.08 3.25 -5.27
CA LEU A 92 -0.28 2.76 -6.60
C LEU A 92 -0.25 3.86 -7.68
N GLN A 93 -0.59 5.10 -7.34
CA GLN A 93 -0.59 6.21 -8.30
C GLN A 93 0.80 6.58 -8.83
N ASP A 94 1.87 6.23 -8.10
CA ASP A 94 3.25 6.53 -8.46
C ASP A 94 3.92 5.39 -9.23
N LEU A 95 3.25 4.23 -9.35
CA LEU A 95 3.77 3.08 -10.07
C LEU A 95 3.59 3.22 -11.58
N LYS A 96 4.59 2.76 -12.34
CA LYS A 96 4.51 2.72 -13.81
C LYS A 96 3.42 1.77 -14.32
N ASN A 97 3.24 0.62 -13.66
CA ASN A 97 2.22 -0.36 -14.02
C ASN A 97 1.42 -0.84 -12.79
N PRO A 98 0.49 -0.02 -12.29
CA PRO A 98 -0.25 -0.33 -11.08
C PRO A 98 -1.18 -1.54 -11.24
N SER A 99 -1.65 -1.84 -12.46
CA SER A 99 -2.39 -3.08 -12.71
C SER A 99 -1.53 -4.34 -12.54
N LYS A 100 -0.23 -4.29 -12.90
CA LYS A 100 0.69 -5.40 -12.61
C LYS A 100 0.93 -5.54 -11.10
N ALA A 101 1.15 -4.43 -10.40
CA ALA A 101 1.30 -4.47 -8.94
C ALA A 101 0.05 -5.03 -8.23
N LEU A 102 -1.16 -4.62 -8.66
CA LEU A 102 -2.40 -5.20 -8.12
C LEU A 102 -2.55 -6.70 -8.39
N LYS A 103 -2.10 -7.19 -9.56
CA LYS A 103 -2.07 -8.63 -9.84
C LYS A 103 -1.11 -9.37 -8.91
N GLU A 104 0.05 -8.79 -8.62
CA GLU A 104 0.99 -9.34 -7.64
C GLU A 104 0.40 -9.34 -6.23
N MET A 105 -0.24 -8.25 -5.80
CA MET A 105 -0.94 -8.18 -4.51
C MET A 105 -2.01 -9.26 -4.39
N LYS A 106 -2.86 -9.42 -5.42
CA LYS A 106 -3.88 -10.48 -5.50
C LYS A 106 -3.25 -11.88 -5.51
N ARG A 107 -2.08 -12.07 -6.10
CA ARG A 107 -1.39 -13.36 -6.14
C ARG A 107 -0.89 -13.76 -4.75
N ILE A 108 -0.31 -12.83 -4.00
CA ILE A 108 0.35 -13.12 -2.72
C ILE A 108 -0.60 -13.08 -1.52
N ALA A 109 -1.76 -12.44 -1.63
CA ALA A 109 -2.72 -12.29 -0.53
C ALA A 109 -4.13 -12.77 -0.87
N ARG A 110 -4.91 -13.09 0.17
CA ARG A 110 -6.33 -13.44 0.06
C ARG A 110 -7.22 -12.20 -0.12
N LYS A 111 -6.85 -11.10 0.53
CA LYS A 111 -7.55 -9.81 0.51
C LYS A 111 -6.60 -8.68 0.11
N VAL A 112 -7.10 -7.74 -0.69
CA VAL A 112 -6.39 -6.53 -1.10
C VAL A 112 -7.10 -5.30 -0.54
N VAL A 113 -6.35 -4.42 0.12
CA VAL A 113 -6.81 -3.13 0.64
C VAL A 113 -5.84 -2.05 0.18
N PHE A 114 -6.32 -0.96 -0.39
CA PHE A 114 -5.45 0.15 -0.81
C PHE A 114 -6.12 1.52 -0.75
N SER A 115 -5.30 2.57 -0.76
CA SER A 115 -5.75 3.94 -0.99
C SER A 115 -5.04 4.60 -2.17
N ILE A 116 -5.72 5.53 -2.83
CA ILE A 116 -5.18 6.35 -3.92
C ILE A 116 -5.58 7.81 -3.71
N GLN A 117 -4.61 8.73 -3.78
CA GLN A 117 -4.86 10.16 -3.63
C GLN A 117 -5.77 10.69 -4.75
N LYS A 118 -6.86 11.38 -4.38
CA LYS A 118 -7.83 11.95 -5.32
C LYS A 118 -7.22 12.96 -6.28
N ARG A 119 -6.24 13.74 -5.81
CA ARG A 119 -5.54 14.75 -6.63
C ARG A 119 -4.79 14.12 -7.81
N ASN A 120 -4.43 12.84 -7.71
CA ASN A 120 -3.70 12.15 -8.77
C ASN A 120 -4.65 11.37 -9.69
N TRP A 121 -5.72 10.78 -9.16
CA TRP A 121 -6.56 9.82 -9.89
C TRP A 121 -8.05 10.02 -9.61
N THR A 122 -8.84 9.93 -10.68
CA THR A 122 -10.31 9.90 -10.61
C THR A 122 -10.83 8.49 -10.33
N GLU A 123 -12.04 8.39 -9.77
CA GLU A 123 -12.71 7.10 -9.53
C GLU A 123 -12.80 6.25 -10.82
N GLN A 124 -13.10 6.85 -11.97
CA GLN A 124 -13.16 6.17 -13.25
C GLN A 124 -11.82 5.52 -13.63
N LYS A 125 -10.70 6.19 -13.37
CA LYS A 125 -9.35 5.65 -13.63
C LYS A 125 -9.07 4.45 -12.73
N ILE A 126 -9.49 4.52 -11.46
CA ILE A 126 -9.37 3.41 -10.50
C ILE A 126 -10.22 2.22 -10.94
N LYS A 127 -11.48 2.43 -11.34
CA LYS A 127 -12.36 1.37 -11.87
C LYS A 127 -11.77 0.67 -13.10
N LYS A 128 -11.17 1.42 -14.03
CA LYS A 128 -10.45 0.85 -15.20
C LYS A 128 -9.27 -0.02 -14.76
N MET A 129 -8.49 0.43 -13.77
CA MET A 129 -7.36 -0.32 -13.22
C MET A 129 -7.82 -1.61 -12.53
N LEU A 130 -8.89 -1.56 -11.73
CA LEU A 130 -9.48 -2.72 -11.06
C LEU A 130 -9.94 -3.77 -12.08
N LYS A 131 -10.64 -3.35 -13.15
CA LYS A 131 -11.07 -4.24 -14.24
C LYS A 131 -9.88 -4.94 -14.92
N LYS A 132 -8.80 -4.21 -15.22
CA LYS A 132 -7.57 -4.79 -15.81
C LYS A 132 -6.86 -5.79 -14.90
N SER A 133 -7.10 -5.70 -13.60
CA SER A 133 -6.46 -6.51 -12.57
C SER A 133 -7.36 -7.64 -12.06
N ASP A 134 -8.58 -7.74 -12.61
CA ASP A 134 -9.62 -8.69 -12.17
C ASP A 134 -9.85 -8.63 -10.64
N LEU A 135 -9.92 -7.41 -10.10
CA LEU A 135 -10.21 -7.15 -8.69
C LEU A 135 -11.62 -6.61 -8.53
N LYS A 136 -12.39 -7.24 -7.64
CA LYS A 136 -13.75 -6.86 -7.28
C LYS A 136 -13.79 -6.51 -5.79
N GLY A 137 -14.59 -5.51 -5.43
CA GLY A 137 -14.63 -5.01 -4.07
C GLY A 137 -15.42 -3.72 -3.95
N SER A 138 -15.40 -3.13 -2.76
CA SER A 138 -15.96 -1.81 -2.50
C SER A 138 -14.91 -0.74 -2.80
N LEU A 139 -15.27 0.24 -3.64
CA LEU A 139 -14.52 1.48 -3.82
C LEU A 139 -15.36 2.60 -3.21
N PHE A 140 -14.79 3.37 -2.29
CA PHE A 140 -15.48 4.46 -1.62
C PHE A 140 -14.56 5.66 -1.42
N GLU A 141 -15.19 6.78 -1.12
CA GLU A 141 -14.55 8.07 -1.02
C GLU A 141 -14.23 8.40 0.45
N GLY A 142 -12.98 8.75 0.75
CA GLY A 142 -12.62 9.39 2.03
C GLY A 142 -12.30 10.88 1.83
N LYS A 143 -11.61 11.53 2.78
CA LYS A 143 -11.34 12.99 2.69
C LYS A 143 -10.45 13.34 1.48
N LYS A 144 -9.23 12.81 1.44
CA LYS A 144 -8.21 13.08 0.40
C LYS A 144 -7.96 11.91 -0.56
N ASP A 145 -8.46 10.73 -0.22
CA ASP A 145 -8.15 9.48 -0.91
C ASP A 145 -9.43 8.75 -1.32
N TRP A 146 -9.32 7.97 -2.38
CA TRP A 146 -10.18 6.84 -2.67
C TRP A 146 -9.67 5.61 -1.94
N PHE A 147 -10.56 4.83 -1.36
CA PHE A 147 -10.25 3.59 -0.65
C PHE A 147 -10.89 2.40 -1.34
N PHE A 148 -10.14 1.31 -1.45
CA PHE A 148 -10.62 0.05 -1.99
C PHE A 148 -10.44 -1.08 -0.98
N ILE A 149 -11.50 -1.87 -0.80
CA ILE A 149 -11.50 -3.09 0.00
C ILE A 149 -12.02 -4.24 -0.87
N GLN A 150 -11.19 -5.26 -1.07
CA GLN A 150 -11.61 -6.50 -1.73
C GLN A 150 -12.64 -7.23 -0.87
N LYS A 151 -13.72 -7.70 -1.52
CA LYS A 151 -14.73 -8.59 -0.94
C LYS A 151 -14.40 -10.05 -1.20
#